data_AF-A0A836XEK5-F1
#
_entry.id   AF-A0A836XEK5-F1
#
_cell.length_a   1.000
_cell.length_b   1.000
_cell.length_c   1.000
_cell.angle_alpha   90.00
_cell.angle_beta   90.00
_cell.angle_gamma   90.00
#
_symmetry.space_group_name_H-M   'P 1'
#
loop_
_entity.id
_entity.type
_entity.pdbx_description
1 polymer ?
#
loop_
_entity_poly.entity_id
_entity_poly.type
_entity_poly.pdbx_seq_one_letter_code
_entity_poly.pdbx_strand_id
1 'polypeptide(L)'
;TTYERRATAGIPSTLITDSAFEGTPFTNLLAEGARFMGYGGLSQIPYQLELALEAADGPGFYSLYWPLIDTLSHYHSPDHVDNPSAACLLEMEFIDLMVDKVAELCARYGCALVIVADHGQTPLLPERAVVLEGDLCRSLQQVPAGSRRVLYLDGVQMDRVSAAHELAGSVQLVVSGEEAIADNWFGGSCDGISSRIGDVIVLAGEGVQILFDYGRGTFPQSGSHAGLTSHEMCVPLIVIPQ
;
A
#
# COMPACT_ATOMS: atom_id res chain seq x y z
N THR A 1 10.24 11.26 10.71
CA THR A 1 9.80 9.85 10.61
C THR A 1 9.74 9.19 11.99
N THR A 2 9.22 7.96 12.11
CA THR A 2 9.31 7.20 13.37
C THR A 2 10.76 6.83 13.72
N TYR A 3 11.62 6.66 12.72
CA TYR A 3 13.05 6.39 12.93
C TYR A 3 13.77 7.58 13.57
N GLU A 4 13.53 8.82 13.11
CA GLU A 4 14.10 10.02 13.74
C GLU A 4 13.67 10.18 15.21
N ARG A 5 12.40 9.89 15.51
CA ARG A 5 11.89 9.90 16.89
C ARG A 5 12.62 8.88 17.77
N ARG A 6 12.91 7.69 17.24
CA ARG A 6 13.69 6.65 17.92
C ARG A 6 15.16 7.02 18.07
N ALA A 7 15.78 7.59 17.04
CA ALA A 7 17.15 8.09 17.09
C ALA A 7 17.31 9.18 18.16
N THR A 8 16.35 10.09 18.27
CA THR A 8 16.30 11.10 19.35
C THR A 8 16.22 10.47 20.74
N ALA A 9 15.57 9.31 20.86
CA ALA A 9 15.49 8.52 22.09
C ALA A 9 16.71 7.58 22.30
N GLY A 10 17.73 7.65 21.45
CA GLY A 10 18.93 6.80 21.54
C GLY A 10 18.73 5.36 21.06
N ILE A 11 17.64 5.07 20.34
CA ILE A 11 17.36 3.75 19.77
C ILE A 11 17.67 3.78 18.27
N PRO A 12 18.82 3.23 17.83
CA PRO A 12 19.16 3.15 16.41
C PRO A 12 18.14 2.31 15.64
N SER A 13 17.89 2.69 14.39
CA SER A 13 16.96 1.98 13.51
C SER A 13 17.65 1.49 12.25
N THR A 14 17.27 0.30 11.78
CA THR A 14 17.71 -0.27 10.50
C THR A 14 16.50 -0.60 9.63
N LEU A 15 16.49 -0.13 8.39
CA LEU A 15 15.52 -0.50 7.37
C LEU A 15 16.13 -1.56 6.45
N ILE A 16 15.51 -2.73 6.41
CA ILE A 16 15.85 -3.84 5.54
C ILE A 16 14.78 -3.95 4.44
N THR A 17 15.13 -3.55 3.23
CA THR A 17 14.21 -3.47 2.09
C THR A 17 14.94 -3.77 0.78
N ASP A 18 14.23 -3.82 -0.34
CA ASP A 18 14.83 -4.07 -1.66
C ASP A 18 15.89 -2.99 -1.99
N SER A 19 17.07 -3.42 -2.43
CA SER A 19 18.17 -2.55 -2.86
C SER A 19 17.75 -1.57 -3.96
N ALA A 20 16.75 -1.91 -4.78
CA ALA A 20 16.19 -1.01 -5.80
C ALA A 20 15.57 0.27 -5.21
N PHE A 21 15.23 0.27 -3.93
CA PHE A 21 14.66 1.44 -3.24
C PHE A 21 15.70 2.38 -2.65
N GLU A 22 16.98 2.01 -2.65
CA GLU A 22 18.07 2.83 -2.12
C GLU A 22 18.14 4.18 -2.82
N GLY A 23 18.15 5.27 -2.04
CA GLY A 23 18.26 6.63 -2.56
C GLY A 23 17.03 7.15 -3.31
N THR A 24 15.95 6.37 -3.44
CA THR A 24 14.70 6.86 -4.05
C THR A 24 14.08 7.97 -3.18
N PRO A 25 13.44 9.00 -3.78
CA PRO A 25 12.89 10.11 -3.01
C PRO A 25 11.87 9.67 -1.94
N PHE A 26 11.05 8.67 -2.26
CA PHE A 26 10.05 8.14 -1.34
C PHE A 26 10.68 7.44 -0.14
N THR A 27 11.65 6.55 -0.37
CA THR A 27 12.37 5.88 0.72
C THR A 27 13.15 6.87 1.56
N ASN A 28 13.84 7.85 0.95
CA ASN A 28 14.57 8.87 1.72
C ASN A 28 13.63 9.64 2.65
N LEU A 29 12.42 10.00 2.18
CA LEU A 29 11.43 10.69 2.98
C LEU A 29 10.89 9.85 4.15
N LEU A 30 10.62 8.55 3.92
CA LEU A 30 10.00 7.69 4.94
C LEU A 30 11.02 7.04 5.88
N ALA A 31 12.24 6.84 5.43
CA ALA A 31 13.31 6.13 6.14
C ALA A 31 14.35 7.05 6.76
N GLU A 32 14.18 8.38 6.67
CA GLU A 32 15.08 9.34 7.31
C GLU A 32 15.29 8.98 8.79
N GLY A 33 16.54 8.96 9.25
CA GLY A 33 16.92 8.53 10.59
C GLY A 33 17.17 7.02 10.78
N ALA A 34 16.99 6.18 9.75
CA ALA A 34 17.37 4.76 9.77
C ALA A 34 18.62 4.48 8.93
N ARG A 35 19.38 3.44 9.31
CA ARG A 35 20.40 2.83 8.45
C ARG A 35 19.70 1.98 7.38
N PHE A 36 19.99 2.23 6.11
CA PHE A 36 19.50 1.41 5.00
C PHE A 36 20.34 0.13 4.86
N MET A 37 19.69 -1.02 4.65
CA MET A 37 20.30 -2.30 4.30
C MET A 37 19.48 -2.96 3.18
N GLY A 38 20.06 -3.00 1.99
CA GLY A 38 19.40 -3.55 0.80
C GLY A 38 19.47 -5.07 0.71
N TYR A 39 18.40 -5.73 0.28
CA TYR A 39 18.45 -7.08 -0.26
C TYR A 39 18.21 -7.08 -1.78
N GLY A 40 18.84 -8.02 -2.50
CA GLY A 40 18.58 -8.29 -3.91
C GLY A 40 17.57 -9.42 -4.15
N GLY A 41 17.21 -10.17 -3.10
CA GLY A 41 16.16 -11.17 -3.14
C GLY A 41 15.59 -11.42 -1.74
N LEU A 42 14.31 -11.77 -1.67
CA LEU A 42 13.56 -11.88 -0.42
C LEU A 42 14.16 -12.92 0.55
N SER A 43 14.79 -13.97 0.02
CA SER A 43 15.50 -14.98 0.82
C SER A 43 16.70 -14.41 1.61
N GLN A 44 17.17 -13.20 1.28
CA GLN A 44 18.25 -12.54 1.99
C GLN A 44 17.76 -11.72 3.20
N ILE A 45 16.45 -11.54 3.39
CA ILE A 45 15.91 -10.78 4.52
C ILE A 45 16.41 -11.31 5.89
N PRO A 46 16.33 -12.63 6.19
CA PRO A 46 16.88 -13.16 7.45
C PRO A 46 18.40 -12.93 7.57
N TYR A 47 19.14 -13.07 6.46
CA TYR A 47 20.58 -12.83 6.45
C TYR A 47 20.94 -11.38 6.77
N GLN A 48 20.24 -10.41 6.17
CA GLN A 48 20.45 -9.00 6.46
C GLN A 48 20.08 -8.65 7.90
N LEU A 49 19.01 -9.27 8.43
CA LEU A 49 18.64 -9.11 9.83
C LEU A 49 19.71 -9.65 10.77
N GLU A 50 20.23 -10.85 10.52
CA GLU A 50 21.28 -11.45 11.34
C GLU A 50 22.54 -10.56 11.38
N LEU A 51 23.01 -10.07 10.22
CA LEU A 51 24.12 -9.12 10.17
C LEU A 51 23.85 -7.83 10.97
N ALA A 52 22.62 -7.33 10.94
CA ALA A 52 22.24 -6.12 11.66
C ALA A 52 22.16 -6.35 13.18
N LEU A 53 21.77 -7.55 13.61
CA LEU A 53 21.70 -7.97 15.01
C LEU A 53 23.11 -8.28 15.57
N GLU A 54 23.98 -8.93 14.80
CA GLU A 54 25.37 -9.20 15.18
C GLU A 54 26.17 -7.92 15.39
N ALA A 55 25.90 -6.88 14.60
CA ALA A 55 26.54 -5.58 14.70
C ALA A 55 25.90 -4.67 15.76
N ALA A 56 24.84 -5.10 16.43
CA ALA A 56 24.11 -4.28 17.38
C ALA A 56 24.87 -4.13 18.71
N ASP A 57 24.88 -2.91 19.24
CA ASP A 57 25.43 -2.61 20.58
C ASP A 57 24.31 -2.03 21.45
N GLY A 58 23.38 -2.92 21.85
CA GLY A 58 22.21 -2.58 22.66
C GLY A 58 20.87 -2.60 21.92
N PRO A 59 19.82 -1.95 22.46
CA PRO A 59 18.48 -1.96 21.88
C PRO A 59 18.45 -1.35 20.48
N GLY A 60 17.68 -1.96 19.56
CA GLY A 60 17.52 -1.48 18.20
C GLY A 60 16.11 -1.67 17.67
N PHE A 61 15.77 -0.94 16.61
CA PHE A 61 14.53 -1.14 15.85
C PHE A 61 14.84 -1.56 14.41
N TYR A 62 14.33 -2.72 14.01
CA TYR A 62 14.59 -3.29 12.69
C TYR A 62 13.28 -3.37 11.93
N SER A 63 13.19 -2.69 10.78
CA SER A 63 12.02 -2.71 9.91
C SER A 63 12.35 -3.55 8.68
N LEU A 64 11.58 -4.61 8.46
CA LEU A 64 11.73 -5.52 7.32
C LEU A 64 10.56 -5.29 6.36
N TYR A 65 10.82 -5.11 5.07
CA TYR A 65 9.78 -4.90 4.06
C TYR A 65 9.69 -6.08 3.09
N TRP A 66 8.47 -6.53 2.82
CA TRP A 66 8.17 -7.65 1.91
C TRP A 66 7.11 -7.23 0.87
N PRO A 67 7.51 -6.88 -0.37
CA PRO A 67 6.58 -6.33 -1.37
C PRO A 67 5.87 -7.36 -2.26
N LEU A 68 6.37 -8.60 -2.35
CA LEU A 68 6.04 -9.46 -3.48
C LEU A 68 4.60 -9.99 -3.46
N ILE A 69 4.01 -10.22 -2.29
CA ILE A 69 2.60 -10.64 -2.18
C ILE A 69 1.64 -9.61 -2.76
N ASP A 70 1.92 -8.31 -2.58
CA ASP A 70 1.14 -7.22 -3.17
C ASP A 70 1.22 -7.24 -4.70
N THR A 71 2.46 -7.36 -5.20
CA THR A 71 2.75 -7.43 -6.63
C THR A 71 2.06 -8.62 -7.30
N LEU A 72 2.14 -9.81 -6.69
CA LEU A 72 1.50 -11.01 -7.22
C LEU A 72 -0.02 -10.89 -7.20
N SER A 73 -0.59 -10.34 -6.13
CA SER A 73 -2.04 -10.18 -6.02
C SER A 73 -2.59 -9.19 -7.07
N HIS A 74 -1.82 -8.17 -7.46
CA HIS A 74 -2.16 -7.28 -8.58
C HIS A 74 -2.24 -8.02 -9.93
N TYR A 75 -1.30 -8.92 -10.22
CA TYR A 75 -1.25 -9.64 -11.50
C TYR A 75 -2.15 -10.88 -11.54
N HIS A 76 -2.23 -11.61 -10.43
CA HIS A 76 -2.83 -12.94 -10.34
C HIS A 76 -4.08 -12.99 -9.46
N SER A 77 -4.58 -11.83 -9.02
CA SER A 77 -5.64 -11.70 -8.02
C SER A 77 -5.17 -12.11 -6.62
N PRO A 78 -5.62 -11.44 -5.55
CA PRO A 78 -5.47 -12.00 -4.20
C PRO A 78 -6.20 -13.34 -4.11
N ASP A 79 -5.71 -14.22 -3.23
CA ASP A 79 -6.42 -15.47 -2.96
C ASP A 79 -7.80 -15.17 -2.35
N HIS A 80 -8.86 -15.66 -3.00
CA HIS A 80 -10.24 -15.46 -2.59
C HIS A 80 -11.04 -16.74 -2.77
N VAL A 81 -12.07 -16.98 -1.95
CA VAL A 81 -12.85 -18.24 -2.00
C VAL A 81 -13.45 -18.51 -3.39
N ASP A 82 -13.89 -17.45 -4.06
CA ASP A 82 -14.45 -17.52 -5.40
C ASP A 82 -13.40 -17.36 -6.52
N ASN A 83 -12.16 -17.00 -6.17
CA ASN A 83 -11.06 -16.76 -7.11
C ASN A 83 -9.71 -17.14 -6.49
N PRO A 84 -9.40 -18.45 -6.38
CA PRO A 84 -8.16 -18.89 -5.74
C PRO A 84 -6.94 -18.50 -6.57
N SER A 85 -5.87 -18.08 -5.91
CA SER A 85 -4.64 -17.63 -6.56
C SER A 85 -3.46 -18.49 -6.15
N ALA A 86 -3.11 -19.45 -7.00
CA ALA A 86 -1.98 -20.35 -6.77
C ALA A 86 -0.64 -19.59 -6.61
N ALA A 87 -0.46 -18.49 -7.33
CA ALA A 87 0.73 -17.66 -7.22
C ALA A 87 0.83 -17.00 -5.83
N CYS A 88 -0.27 -16.43 -5.33
CA CYS A 88 -0.31 -15.82 -4.01
C CYS A 88 -0.20 -16.88 -2.90
N LEU A 89 -0.78 -18.06 -3.06
CA LEU A 89 -0.64 -19.16 -2.09
C LEU A 89 0.81 -19.64 -1.97
N LEU A 90 1.50 -19.86 -3.09
CA LEU A 90 2.93 -20.22 -3.08
C LEU A 90 3.80 -19.13 -2.43
N GLU A 91 3.45 -17.86 -2.65
CA GLU A 91 4.14 -16.75 -1.99
C GLU A 91 3.87 -16.72 -0.48
N MET A 92 2.65 -17.01 -0.05
CA MET A 92 2.32 -17.13 1.38
C MET A 92 3.07 -18.29 2.05
N GLU A 93 3.24 -19.42 1.37
CA GLU A 93 4.10 -20.51 1.86
C GLU A 93 5.56 -20.06 2.02
N PHE A 94 6.06 -19.24 1.10
CA PHE A 94 7.42 -18.71 1.18
C PHE A 94 7.57 -17.64 2.27
N ILE A 95 6.56 -16.77 2.44
CA ILE A 95 6.49 -15.82 3.56
C ILE A 95 6.52 -16.56 4.88
N ASP A 96 5.71 -17.60 5.06
CA ASP A 96 5.67 -18.41 6.29
C ASP A 96 7.06 -18.98 6.62
N LEU A 97 7.73 -19.57 5.61
CA LEU A 97 9.10 -20.08 5.77
C LEU A 97 10.11 -18.99 6.15
N MET A 98 10.00 -17.77 5.60
CA MET A 98 10.92 -16.68 5.94
C MET A 98 10.60 -16.05 7.30
N VAL A 99 9.32 -15.96 7.67
CA VAL A 99 8.87 -15.50 8.99
C VAL A 99 9.40 -16.43 10.07
N ASP A 100 9.37 -17.75 9.86
CA ASP A 100 9.95 -18.72 10.80
C ASP A 100 11.45 -18.45 11.02
N LYS A 101 12.22 -18.22 9.95
CA LYS A 101 13.65 -17.86 10.06
C LYS A 101 13.89 -16.55 10.80
N VAL A 102 13.05 -15.54 10.56
CA VAL A 102 13.11 -14.26 11.28
C VAL A 102 12.77 -14.46 12.75
N ALA A 103 11.75 -15.27 13.06
CA ALA A 103 11.35 -15.58 14.43
C ALA A 103 12.46 -16.33 15.20
N GLU A 104 13.14 -17.29 14.57
CA GLU A 104 14.31 -17.97 15.14
C GLU A 104 15.45 -16.99 15.48
N LEU A 105 15.72 -16.02 14.60
CA LEU A 105 16.70 -14.96 14.84
C LEU A 105 16.24 -14.06 16.00
N CYS A 106 14.97 -13.63 15.99
CA CYS A 106 14.43 -12.82 17.06
C CYS A 106 14.54 -13.52 18.42
N ALA A 107 14.19 -14.81 18.51
CA ALA A 107 14.35 -15.59 19.73
C ALA A 107 15.82 -15.67 20.19
N ARG A 108 16.75 -15.92 19.25
CA ARG A 108 18.19 -16.02 19.55
C ARG A 108 18.78 -14.71 20.10
N TYR A 109 18.37 -13.59 19.53
CA TYR A 109 18.89 -12.26 19.88
C TYR A 109 18.01 -11.51 20.90
N GLY A 110 16.95 -12.13 21.42
CA GLY A 110 16.07 -11.53 22.42
C GLY A 110 15.25 -10.34 21.88
N CYS A 111 14.72 -10.47 20.66
CA CYS A 111 13.85 -9.48 20.03
C CYS A 111 12.40 -9.94 20.04
N ALA A 112 11.47 -9.00 20.21
CA ALA A 112 10.08 -9.24 19.83
C ALA A 112 9.91 -9.01 18.32
N LEU A 113 9.11 -9.85 17.66
CA LEU A 113 8.75 -9.72 16.25
C LEU A 113 7.30 -9.22 16.13
N VAL A 114 7.10 -8.18 15.32
CA VAL A 114 5.77 -7.65 14.99
C VAL A 114 5.58 -7.73 13.49
N ILE A 115 4.52 -8.38 13.05
CA ILE A 115 4.17 -8.57 11.64
C ILE A 115 2.85 -7.84 11.38
N VAL A 116 2.87 -6.93 10.41
CA VAL A 116 1.72 -6.11 10.01
C VAL A 116 1.74 -5.92 8.49
N ALA A 117 0.60 -5.55 7.92
CA ALA A 117 0.51 -5.00 6.57
C ALA A 117 -0.06 -3.58 6.61
N ASP A 118 0.20 -2.80 5.56
CA ASP A 118 -0.36 -1.47 5.36
C ASP A 118 -1.79 -1.51 4.79
N HIS A 119 -2.08 -2.52 3.97
CA HIS A 119 -3.43 -2.80 3.47
C HIS A 119 -3.63 -4.28 3.13
N GLY A 120 -4.89 -4.68 2.97
CA GLY A 120 -5.26 -5.92 2.30
C GLY A 120 -5.49 -5.71 0.80
N GLN A 121 -6.20 -6.63 0.15
CA GLN A 121 -6.52 -6.55 -1.28
C GLN A 121 -7.89 -7.15 -1.60
N THR A 122 -8.47 -6.72 -2.73
CA THR A 122 -9.71 -7.26 -3.30
C THR A 122 -9.49 -7.75 -4.73
N PRO A 123 -10.18 -8.82 -5.16
CA PRO A 123 -10.24 -9.21 -6.57
C PRO A 123 -10.79 -8.09 -7.45
N LEU A 124 -10.28 -8.01 -8.67
CA LEU A 124 -10.78 -7.17 -9.75
C LEU A 124 -11.13 -8.03 -10.96
N LEU A 125 -12.10 -7.56 -11.74
CA LEU A 125 -12.54 -8.18 -12.98
C LEU A 125 -12.06 -7.30 -14.15
N PRO A 126 -11.02 -7.72 -14.90
CA PRO A 126 -10.49 -6.96 -16.04
C PRO A 126 -11.56 -6.52 -17.06
N GLU A 127 -12.56 -7.35 -17.31
CA GLU A 127 -13.69 -7.10 -18.21
C GLU A 127 -14.67 -6.04 -17.70
N ARG A 128 -14.62 -5.70 -16.41
CA ARG A 128 -15.39 -4.61 -15.80
C ARG A 128 -14.58 -3.32 -15.68
N ALA A 129 -13.38 -3.26 -16.26
CA ALA A 129 -12.58 -2.04 -16.27
C ALA A 129 -13.28 -0.94 -17.08
N VAL A 130 -13.31 0.26 -16.50
CA VAL A 130 -13.80 1.47 -17.15
C VAL A 130 -12.64 2.44 -17.30
N VAL A 131 -12.54 3.10 -18.46
CA VAL A 131 -11.57 4.16 -18.67
C VAL A 131 -12.26 5.50 -18.45
N LEU A 132 -11.72 6.33 -17.55
CA LEU A 132 -12.15 7.71 -17.36
C LEU A 132 -11.65 8.54 -18.56
N GLU A 133 -12.59 9.06 -19.35
CA GLU A 133 -12.29 9.80 -20.57
C GLU A 133 -13.36 10.89 -20.82
N GLY A 134 -13.54 11.30 -22.07
CA GLY A 134 -14.67 12.18 -22.41
C GLY A 134 -14.67 13.57 -21.76
N ASP A 135 -15.87 14.12 -21.59
CA ASP A 135 -16.08 15.49 -21.11
C ASP A 135 -15.85 15.65 -19.61
N LEU A 136 -15.97 14.58 -18.83
CA LEU A 136 -15.64 14.62 -17.41
C LEU A 136 -14.13 14.77 -17.25
N CYS A 137 -13.35 13.87 -17.86
CA CYS A 137 -11.89 13.93 -17.85
C CYS A 137 -11.35 15.30 -18.32
N ARG A 138 -11.88 15.83 -19.43
CA ARG A 138 -11.44 17.14 -19.97
C ARG A 138 -11.76 18.33 -19.08
N SER A 139 -12.67 18.16 -18.12
CA SER A 139 -13.08 19.24 -17.22
C SER A 139 -12.29 19.33 -15.92
N LEU A 140 -11.47 18.32 -15.63
CA LEU A 140 -10.64 18.29 -14.43
C LEU A 140 -9.53 19.35 -14.54
N GLN A 141 -9.21 20.00 -13.42
CA GLN A 141 -8.11 20.97 -13.35
C GLN A 141 -6.75 20.28 -13.34
N GLN A 142 -6.69 19.05 -12.85
CA GLN A 142 -5.50 18.21 -12.81
C GLN A 142 -5.84 16.82 -13.34
N VAL A 143 -4.81 16.07 -13.72
CA VAL A 143 -4.96 14.64 -13.94
C VAL A 143 -5.47 13.98 -12.64
N PRO A 144 -6.38 12.99 -12.72
CA PRO A 144 -6.81 12.26 -11.54
C PRO A 144 -5.61 11.76 -10.73
N ALA A 145 -5.70 11.83 -9.42
CA ALA A 145 -4.76 11.16 -8.52
C ALA A 145 -5.41 9.90 -7.92
N GLY A 146 -4.63 9.16 -7.13
CA GLY A 146 -5.08 7.93 -6.48
C GLY A 146 -4.72 6.67 -7.26
N SER A 147 -5.62 5.69 -7.22
CA SER A 147 -5.45 4.36 -7.80
C SER A 147 -6.67 3.97 -8.63
N ARG A 148 -6.63 2.77 -9.22
CA ARG A 148 -7.76 2.22 -9.96
C ARG A 148 -9.02 1.93 -9.11
N ARG A 149 -8.87 1.89 -7.78
CA ARG A 149 -9.98 1.71 -6.81
C ARG A 149 -10.51 3.04 -6.27
N VAL A 150 -9.67 4.07 -6.25
CA VAL A 150 -10.00 5.39 -5.68
C VAL A 150 -9.42 6.49 -6.54
N LEU A 151 -10.26 7.34 -7.11
CA LEU A 151 -9.83 8.55 -7.82
C LEU A 151 -10.03 9.77 -6.92
N TYR A 152 -9.01 10.62 -6.89
CA TYR A 152 -9.08 11.97 -6.34
C TYR A 152 -9.16 12.94 -7.51
N LEU A 153 -10.27 13.66 -7.62
CA LEU A 153 -10.61 14.53 -8.73
C LEU A 153 -10.62 15.99 -8.28
N ASP A 154 -10.02 16.86 -9.08
CA ASP A 154 -9.87 18.29 -8.79
C ASP A 154 -10.54 19.14 -9.88
N GLY A 155 -11.19 20.23 -9.48
CA GLY A 155 -11.93 21.14 -10.37
C GLY A 155 -13.31 20.65 -10.80
N VAL A 156 -13.95 19.77 -10.04
CA VAL A 156 -15.21 19.12 -10.43
C VAL A 156 -16.22 19.06 -9.29
N GLN A 157 -17.51 19.14 -9.64
CA GLN A 157 -18.61 19.02 -8.69
C GLN A 157 -19.12 17.57 -8.62
N MET A 158 -19.51 17.13 -7.42
CA MET A 158 -20.00 15.76 -7.17
C MET A 158 -21.17 15.37 -8.09
N ASP A 159 -22.12 16.27 -8.33
CA ASP A 159 -23.28 16.01 -9.20
C ASP A 159 -22.86 15.68 -10.64
N ARG A 160 -21.80 16.35 -11.12
CA ARG A 160 -21.26 16.10 -12.46
C ARG A 160 -20.59 14.74 -12.55
N VAL A 161 -19.84 14.35 -11.52
CA VAL A 161 -19.22 13.03 -11.43
C VAL A 161 -20.29 11.93 -11.36
N SER A 162 -21.31 12.13 -10.53
CA SER A 162 -22.41 11.17 -10.34
C SER A 162 -23.28 11.02 -11.59
N ALA A 163 -23.42 12.06 -12.40
CA ALA A 163 -24.16 12.04 -13.66
C ALA A 163 -23.33 11.55 -14.86
N ALA A 164 -22.04 11.28 -14.69
CA ALA A 164 -21.17 10.90 -15.79
C ALA A 164 -21.49 9.48 -16.29
N HIS A 165 -21.96 9.39 -17.54
CA HIS A 165 -22.37 8.12 -18.15
C HIS A 165 -21.24 7.08 -18.15
N GLU A 166 -19.99 7.48 -18.35
CA GLU A 166 -18.84 6.57 -18.33
C GLU A 166 -18.62 5.89 -16.97
N LEU A 167 -19.03 6.53 -15.87
CA LEU A 167 -18.93 5.98 -14.52
C LEU A 167 -20.19 5.24 -14.06
N ALA A 168 -21.25 5.23 -14.89
CA ALA A 168 -22.53 4.65 -14.51
C ALA A 168 -22.42 3.15 -14.20
N GLY A 169 -22.84 2.75 -13.00
CA GLY A 169 -22.76 1.36 -12.51
C GLY A 169 -21.36 0.90 -12.08
N SER A 170 -20.36 1.78 -12.14
CA SER A 170 -18.96 1.47 -11.84
C SER A 170 -18.47 2.03 -10.51
N VAL A 171 -19.27 2.89 -9.87
CA VAL A 171 -18.91 3.64 -8.67
C VAL A 171 -19.66 3.10 -7.46
N GLN A 172 -18.94 2.86 -6.37
CA GLN A 172 -19.49 2.51 -5.06
C GLN A 172 -19.90 3.76 -4.28
N LEU A 173 -19.05 4.79 -4.30
CA LEU A 173 -19.24 6.00 -3.52
C LEU A 173 -18.60 7.20 -4.24
N VAL A 174 -19.33 8.30 -4.25
CA VAL A 174 -18.82 9.65 -4.59
C VAL A 174 -18.98 10.48 -3.33
N VAL A 175 -17.89 11.08 -2.84
CA VAL A 175 -17.89 11.93 -1.64
C VAL A 175 -17.06 13.17 -1.91
N SER A 176 -17.39 14.30 -1.29
CA SER A 176 -16.54 15.47 -1.39
C SER A 176 -15.25 15.28 -0.58
N GLY A 177 -14.17 15.95 -0.99
CA GLY A 177 -12.94 16.02 -0.21
C GLY A 177 -13.17 16.63 1.18
N GLU A 178 -14.04 17.64 1.28
CA GLU A 178 -14.41 18.28 2.55
C GLU A 178 -15.11 17.32 3.51
N GLU A 179 -16.08 16.53 3.03
CA GLU A 179 -16.76 15.52 3.84
C GLU A 179 -15.79 14.42 4.29
N ALA A 180 -14.92 13.92 3.40
CA ALA A 180 -13.94 12.89 3.77
C ALA A 180 -12.94 13.37 4.84
N ILE A 181 -12.56 14.67 4.80
CA ILE A 181 -11.75 15.30 5.83
C ILE A 181 -12.54 15.43 7.14
N ALA A 182 -13.79 15.91 7.08
CA ALA A 182 -14.65 16.08 8.25
C ALA A 182 -14.93 14.74 8.96
N ASP A 183 -15.07 13.66 8.19
CA ASP A 183 -15.25 12.29 8.68
C ASP A 183 -13.94 11.61 9.08
N ASN A 184 -12.81 12.34 9.04
CA ASN A 184 -11.49 11.89 9.50
C ASN A 184 -10.97 10.63 8.77
N TRP A 185 -11.24 10.49 7.47
CA TRP A 185 -10.79 9.34 6.68
C TRP A 185 -9.27 9.20 6.63
N PHE A 186 -8.54 10.32 6.63
CA PHE A 186 -7.08 10.34 6.48
C PHE A 186 -6.34 10.23 7.82
N GLY A 187 -7.05 10.41 8.93
CA GLY A 187 -6.48 10.48 10.27
C GLY A 187 -5.62 11.74 10.50
N GLY A 188 -5.76 12.34 11.68
CA GLY A 188 -4.94 13.49 12.06
C GLY A 188 -5.28 14.76 11.26
N SER A 189 -4.32 15.70 11.18
CA SER A 189 -4.53 16.94 10.43
C SER A 189 -4.26 16.75 8.94
N CYS A 190 -5.15 17.26 8.10
CA CYS A 190 -4.97 17.33 6.65
C CYS A 190 -4.27 18.62 6.18
N ASP A 191 -3.69 19.41 7.11
CA ASP A 191 -2.90 20.58 6.77
C ASP A 191 -1.75 20.21 5.82
N GLY A 192 -1.69 20.86 4.65
CA GLY A 192 -0.67 20.62 3.64
C GLY A 192 -0.93 19.44 2.69
N ILE A 193 -1.99 18.64 2.91
CA ILE A 193 -2.43 17.59 1.98
C ILE A 193 -3.84 17.82 1.41
N SER A 194 -4.62 18.75 1.97
CA SER A 194 -5.99 19.06 1.51
C SER A 194 -6.06 19.35 0.02
N SER A 195 -5.09 20.11 -0.51
CA SER A 195 -5.01 20.41 -1.95
C SER A 195 -4.73 19.18 -2.84
N ARG A 196 -4.32 18.04 -2.27
CA ARG A 196 -4.07 16.77 -2.98
C ARG A 196 -5.26 15.81 -2.91
N ILE A 197 -6.17 16.02 -1.97
CA ILE A 197 -7.42 15.26 -1.84
C ILE A 197 -8.38 15.66 -2.98
N GLY A 198 -8.31 16.92 -3.43
CA GLY A 198 -9.17 17.43 -4.49
C GLY A 198 -10.61 17.68 -4.00
N ASP A 199 -11.48 18.02 -4.95
CA ASP A 199 -12.88 18.35 -4.68
C ASP A 199 -13.73 17.09 -4.44
N VAL A 200 -13.45 16.01 -5.18
CA VAL A 200 -14.30 14.81 -5.20
C VAL A 200 -13.44 13.54 -5.15
N ILE A 201 -13.81 12.63 -4.26
CA ILE A 201 -13.25 11.28 -4.18
C ILE A 201 -14.27 10.30 -4.76
N VAL A 202 -13.79 9.42 -5.64
CA VAL A 202 -14.61 8.39 -6.31
C VAL A 202 -14.06 7.02 -5.98
N LEU A 203 -14.83 6.21 -5.27
CA LEU A 203 -14.51 4.80 -5.01
C LEU A 203 -15.18 3.90 -6.05
N ALA A 204 -14.39 3.02 -6.66
CA ALA A 204 -14.89 2.04 -7.61
C ALA A 204 -15.74 0.96 -6.92
N GLY A 205 -16.76 0.46 -7.63
CA GLY A 205 -17.58 -0.67 -7.24
C GLY A 205 -16.78 -1.95 -7.00
N GLU A 206 -17.36 -2.90 -6.29
CA GLU A 206 -16.73 -4.22 -6.06
C GLU A 206 -16.38 -4.90 -7.40
N GLY A 207 -15.12 -5.37 -7.51
CA GLY A 207 -14.58 -5.97 -8.72
C GLY A 207 -14.34 -4.99 -9.88
N VAL A 208 -14.64 -3.70 -9.72
CA VAL A 208 -14.47 -2.66 -10.75
C VAL A 208 -13.16 -1.91 -10.55
N GLN A 209 -12.58 -1.48 -11.67
CA GLN A 209 -11.42 -0.61 -11.71
C GLN A 209 -11.69 0.55 -12.67
N ILE A 210 -11.40 1.78 -12.21
CA ILE A 210 -11.51 2.99 -13.01
C ILE A 210 -10.08 3.39 -13.42
N LEU A 211 -9.79 3.31 -14.71
CA LEU A 211 -8.48 3.51 -15.29
C LEU A 211 -8.36 4.91 -15.90
N PHE A 212 -7.16 5.45 -15.87
CA PHE A 212 -6.82 6.71 -16.55
C PHE A 212 -5.52 6.50 -17.33
N ASP A 213 -5.45 6.98 -18.58
CA ASP A 213 -4.25 6.89 -19.38
C ASP A 213 -3.29 8.05 -19.09
N TYR A 214 -2.20 7.75 -18.37
CA TYR A 214 -1.12 8.70 -18.08
C TYR A 214 -0.07 8.79 -19.22
N GLY A 215 -0.45 8.44 -20.45
CA GLY A 215 0.41 8.44 -21.64
C GLY A 215 1.14 7.13 -21.89
N ARG A 216 0.66 6.02 -21.31
CA ARG A 216 1.25 4.67 -21.44
C ARG A 216 0.23 3.59 -21.83
N GLY A 217 -1.04 3.96 -22.01
CA GLY A 217 -2.15 3.05 -22.16
C GLY A 217 -2.71 2.58 -20.81
N THR A 218 -3.89 1.98 -20.86
CA THR A 218 -4.59 1.44 -19.70
C THR A 218 -4.46 -0.08 -19.65
N PHE A 219 -4.03 -0.62 -18.50
CA PHE A 219 -3.85 -2.06 -18.30
C PHE A 219 -4.65 -2.51 -17.08
N PRO A 220 -5.77 -3.22 -17.30
CA PRO A 220 -6.53 -3.80 -16.20
C PRO A 220 -5.68 -4.78 -15.38
N GLN A 221 -5.96 -4.87 -14.08
CA GLN A 221 -5.36 -5.84 -13.16
C GLN A 221 -6.40 -6.79 -12.58
N SER A 222 -5.91 -7.88 -12.00
CA SER A 222 -6.71 -8.95 -11.40
C SER A 222 -6.96 -8.74 -9.91
N GLY A 223 -6.22 -7.83 -9.27
CA GLY A 223 -6.37 -7.43 -7.87
C GLY A 223 -5.93 -6.00 -7.62
N SER A 224 -6.46 -5.39 -6.56
CA SER A 224 -6.05 -4.06 -6.10
C SER A 224 -6.51 -3.78 -4.67
N HIS A 225 -6.31 -2.55 -4.21
CA HIS A 225 -6.59 -2.07 -2.86
C HIS A 225 -6.85 -0.55 -2.91
N ALA A 226 -7.02 0.07 -1.73
CA ALA A 226 -7.38 1.48 -1.50
C ALA A 226 -8.90 1.79 -1.53
N GLY A 227 -9.75 0.77 -1.60
CA GLY A 227 -11.17 0.88 -1.25
C GLY A 227 -11.43 0.73 0.25
N LEU A 228 -12.72 0.75 0.61
CA LEU A 228 -13.19 0.72 2.00
C LEU A 228 -13.72 -0.65 2.44
N THR A 229 -13.53 -1.70 1.64
CA THR A 229 -13.99 -3.05 2.01
C THR A 229 -13.15 -3.60 3.16
N SER A 230 -13.71 -4.53 3.95
CA SER A 230 -12.96 -5.18 5.02
C SER A 230 -11.74 -5.94 4.49
N HIS A 231 -11.82 -6.51 3.28
CA HIS A 231 -10.69 -7.18 2.62
C HIS A 231 -9.54 -6.23 2.28
N GLU A 232 -9.83 -4.96 2.02
CA GLU A 232 -8.83 -3.94 1.73
C GLU A 232 -8.29 -3.27 3.02
N MET A 233 -9.12 -3.11 4.04
CA MET A 233 -8.78 -2.31 5.24
C MET A 233 -8.27 -3.14 6.43
N CYS A 234 -8.70 -4.39 6.57
CA CYS A 234 -8.29 -5.23 7.69
C CYS A 234 -6.96 -5.92 7.39
N VAL A 235 -5.98 -5.72 8.26
CA VAL A 235 -4.62 -6.26 8.13
C VAL A 235 -4.26 -7.08 9.36
N PRO A 236 -3.37 -8.08 9.25
CA PRO A 236 -2.91 -8.81 10.41
C PRO A 236 -2.12 -7.89 11.35
N LEU A 237 -2.24 -8.14 12.65
CA LEU A 237 -1.29 -7.69 13.66
C LEU A 237 -0.88 -8.92 14.47
N ILE A 238 0.29 -9.47 14.17
CA ILE A 238 0.84 -10.62 14.86
C ILE A 238 2.04 -10.14 15.69
N VAL A 239 2.05 -10.49 16.97
CA VAL A 239 3.14 -10.16 17.89
C VAL A 239 3.68 -11.45 18.47
N ILE A 240 4.95 -11.73 18.20
CA ILE A 240 5.72 -12.81 18.82
C ILE A 240 6.62 -12.14 19.87
N PRO A 241 6.31 -12.30 21.16
CA PRO A 241 7.09 -11.67 22.22
C PRO A 241 8.49 -12.30 22.34
N GLN A 242 9.38 -11.57 23.03
CA GLN A 242 10.69 -12.04 23.44
C GLN A 242 10.59 -13.24 24.40
#